data_AF-A0AAN6WXG8-F1
#
_entry.id   AF-A0AAN6WXG8-F1
#
_cell.length_a   1.000
_cell.length_b   1.000
_cell.length_c   1.000
_cell.angle_alpha   90.00
_cell.angle_beta   90.00
_cell.angle_gamma   90.00
#
_symmetry.space_group_name_H-M   'P 1'
#
loop_
_entity.id
_entity.type
_entity.pdbx_description
1 polymer ?
#
loop_
_entity_poly.entity_id
_entity_poly.type
_entity_poly.pdbx_seq_one_letter_code
_entity_poly.pdbx_strand_id
1 'polypeptide(L)'
;MPPRAAPVDDSPTALTLILKHGTATVFLFASPSWTFSELSSKLFACIRDRFPDGLPTSKIPFKTTAVPTAEEEDAWRIVYGVQKDKENVRKGFRELRAEDTDTLRSKGLQDLTTMAFSLVRQDELGAGHFEVVFPDQD
;
A
#
# COMPACT_ATOMS: atom_id res chain seq x y z
N MET A 1 -17.47 23.51 39.38
CA MET A 1 -16.56 23.56 38.21
C MET A 1 -16.96 22.45 37.25
N PRO A 2 -17.26 22.73 35.98
CA PRO A 2 -17.35 21.67 34.99
C PRO A 2 -15.94 21.07 34.75
N PRO A 3 -15.83 19.79 34.37
CA PRO A 3 -14.54 19.19 34.06
C PRO A 3 -13.94 19.89 32.84
N ARG A 4 -12.68 20.30 32.99
CA ARG A 4 -11.84 20.85 31.93
C ARG A 4 -11.79 19.81 30.81
N ALA A 5 -12.36 20.11 29.64
CA ALA A 5 -12.19 19.30 28.46
C ALA A 5 -10.68 19.06 28.28
N ALA A 6 -10.27 17.79 28.22
CA ALA A 6 -8.89 17.45 27.91
C ALA A 6 -8.52 18.14 26.59
N PRO A 7 -7.31 18.69 26.45
CA PRO A 7 -6.86 19.23 25.18
C PRO A 7 -7.01 18.12 24.14
N VAL A 8 -7.81 18.36 23.10
CA VAL A 8 -7.87 17.51 21.93
C VAL A 8 -6.47 17.53 21.34
N ASP A 9 -5.79 16.41 21.38
CA ASP A 9 -4.45 16.27 20.84
C ASP A 9 -4.55 16.33 19.30
N ASP A 10 -4.27 17.51 18.74
CA ASP A 10 -4.10 17.75 17.29
C ASP A 10 -2.74 17.19 16.79
N SER A 11 -2.26 16.08 17.38
CA SER A 11 -1.17 15.31 16.81
C SER A 11 -1.58 14.86 15.41
N PRO A 12 -0.67 14.90 14.42
CA PRO A 12 -1.02 14.74 13.02
C PRO A 12 -1.73 13.41 12.84
N THR A 13 -3.04 13.53 12.59
CA THR A 13 -4.05 12.50 12.70
C THR A 13 -3.64 11.30 11.85
N ALA A 14 -3.77 10.09 12.37
CA ALA A 14 -3.42 8.87 11.65
C ALA A 14 -3.97 8.90 10.22
N LEU A 15 -3.14 8.55 9.24
CA LEU A 15 -3.52 8.48 7.83
C LEU A 15 -4.13 7.10 7.56
N THR A 16 -5.18 7.06 6.76
CA THR A 16 -5.70 5.83 6.16
C THR A 16 -5.17 5.75 4.73
N LEU A 17 -4.23 4.84 4.47
CA LEU A 17 -3.75 4.57 3.11
C LEU A 17 -4.64 3.54 2.42
N ILE A 18 -4.97 3.77 1.14
CA ILE A 18 -5.72 2.84 0.30
C ILE A 18 -4.72 2.15 -0.62
N LEU A 19 -4.36 0.91 -0.32
CA LEU A 19 -3.34 0.13 -1.02
C LEU A 19 -4.01 -0.88 -1.95
N LYS A 20 -3.74 -0.79 -3.25
CA LYS A 20 -4.36 -1.62 -4.29
C LYS A 20 -3.38 -2.55 -4.96
N HIS A 21 -3.80 -3.79 -5.18
CA HIS A 21 -3.08 -4.77 -6.00
C HIS A 21 -4.09 -5.69 -6.69
N GLY A 22 -4.11 -5.69 -8.01
CA GLY A 22 -5.11 -6.41 -8.80
C GLY A 22 -6.52 -6.08 -8.32
N THR A 23 -7.23 -7.08 -7.81
CA THR A 23 -8.59 -6.92 -7.26
C THR A 23 -8.62 -6.66 -5.75
N ALA A 24 -7.47 -6.81 -5.07
CA ALA A 24 -7.34 -6.58 -3.64
C ALA A 24 -7.22 -5.09 -3.32
N THR A 25 -7.92 -4.66 -2.27
CA THR A 25 -7.75 -3.34 -1.65
C THR A 25 -7.54 -3.53 -0.16
N VAL A 26 -6.43 -3.01 0.36
CA VAL A 26 -6.06 -3.01 1.76
C VAL A 26 -6.15 -1.57 2.28
N PHE A 27 -6.89 -1.37 3.36
CA PHE A 27 -6.92 -0.10 4.08
C PHE A 27 -5.98 -0.23 5.27
N LEU A 28 -4.95 0.61 5.33
CA LEU A 28 -3.95 0.56 6.39
C LEU A 28 -3.88 1.90 7.12
N PHE A 29 -4.08 1.86 8.43
CA PHE A 29 -3.82 3.01 9.30
C PHE A 29 -2.32 3.18 9.50
N ALA A 30 -1.79 4.36 9.22
CA ALA A 30 -0.38 4.68 9.26
C ALA A 30 -0.14 6.04 9.92
N SER A 31 1.01 6.20 10.57
CA SER A 31 1.46 7.52 10.99
C SER A 31 2.15 8.24 9.84
N PRO A 32 1.98 9.56 9.64
CA PRO A 32 2.79 10.32 8.69
C PRO A 32 4.31 10.20 8.92
N SER A 33 4.73 9.85 10.14
CA SER A 33 6.13 9.64 10.51
C SER A 33 6.66 8.24 10.18
N TRP A 34 5.80 7.29 9.80
CA TRP A 34 6.24 5.96 9.40
C TRP A 34 7.14 6.04 8.19
N THR A 35 8.13 5.16 8.17
CA THR A 35 9.00 4.98 7.01
C THR A 35 8.39 4.00 6.02
N PHE A 36 8.91 3.97 4.79
CA PHE A 36 8.48 2.96 3.81
C PHE A 36 8.88 1.53 4.21
N SER A 37 9.96 1.36 4.98
CA SER A 37 10.30 0.07 5.61
C SER A 37 9.19 -0.39 6.57
N GLU A 38 8.76 0.50 7.47
CA GLU A 38 7.70 0.20 8.43
C GLU A 38 6.36 -0.07 7.70
N LEU A 39 6.01 0.75 6.72
CA LEU A 39 4.83 0.53 5.88
C LEU A 39 4.86 -0.84 5.19
N SER A 40 6.01 -1.23 4.62
CA SER A 40 6.18 -2.51 3.92
C SER A 40 6.00 -3.68 4.86
N SER A 41 6.63 -3.64 6.04
CA SER A 41 6.50 -4.69 7.06
C SER A 41 5.05 -4.86 7.53
N LYS A 42 4.34 -3.75 7.80
CA LYS A 42 2.91 -3.79 8.17
C LYS A 42 2.03 -4.32 7.05
N LEU A 43 2.32 -3.95 5.80
CA LEU A 43 1.58 -4.47 4.66
C LEU A 43 1.82 -5.96 4.46
N PHE A 44 3.07 -6.44 4.56
CA PHE A 44 3.41 -7.86 4.48
C PHE A 44 2.66 -8.69 5.53
N ALA A 45 2.66 -8.24 6.78
CA ALA A 45 1.91 -8.89 7.85
C ALA A 45 0.41 -8.96 7.53
N CYS A 46 -0.17 -7.86 7.03
CA CYS A 46 -1.58 -7.80 6.66
C CYS A 46 -1.93 -8.74 5.50
N ILE A 47 -1.13 -8.78 4.44
CA ILE A 47 -1.42 -9.63 3.28
C ILE A 47 -1.24 -11.11 3.59
N ARG A 48 -0.28 -11.50 4.45
CA ARG A 48 -0.09 -12.89 4.86
C ARG A 48 -1.26 -13.42 5.68
N ASP A 49 -1.71 -12.61 6.64
CA ASP A 49 -2.82 -12.98 7.52
C ASP A 49 -4.13 -13.12 6.73
N ARG A 50 -4.36 -12.19 5.80
CA ARG A 50 -5.63 -12.11 5.06
C ARG A 50 -5.67 -12.94 3.78
N PHE A 51 -4.53 -13.20 3.15
CA PHE A 51 -4.41 -13.88 1.86
C PHE A 51 -3.36 -15.00 1.92
N PRO A 52 -3.53 -16.01 2.80
CA PRO A 52 -2.57 -17.10 2.95
C PRO A 52 -2.39 -17.92 1.66
N ASP A 53 -3.45 -18.02 0.84
CA ASP A 53 -3.44 -18.75 -0.44
C ASP A 53 -3.00 -17.88 -1.64
N GLY A 54 -2.57 -16.64 -1.39
CA GLY A 54 -2.12 -15.70 -2.41
C GLY A 54 -3.07 -14.52 -2.63
N LEU A 55 -2.50 -13.42 -3.12
CA LEU A 55 -3.16 -12.14 -3.30
C LEU A 55 -3.90 -12.10 -4.65
N PRO A 56 -5.22 -11.83 -4.71
CA PRO A 56 -5.99 -11.96 -5.94
C PRO A 56 -5.72 -10.83 -6.95
N THR A 57 -5.10 -11.20 -8.08
CA THR A 57 -4.64 -10.26 -9.13
C THR A 57 -5.73 -10.00 -10.17
N SER A 58 -6.36 -11.05 -10.70
CA SER A 58 -7.44 -10.98 -11.69
C SER A 58 -8.55 -11.98 -11.37
N LYS A 59 -9.79 -11.64 -11.75
CA LYS A 59 -10.94 -12.55 -11.65
C LYS A 59 -11.08 -13.46 -12.88
N ILE A 60 -10.69 -13.00 -14.07
CA ILE A 60 -10.90 -13.69 -15.35
C ILE A 60 -9.66 -13.46 -16.25
N PRO A 61 -8.77 -14.46 -16.41
CA PRO A 61 -8.70 -15.71 -15.65
C PRO A 61 -8.40 -15.45 -14.16
N PHE A 62 -8.85 -16.34 -13.27
CA PHE A 62 -8.49 -16.25 -11.86
C PHE A 62 -6.98 -16.40 -11.72
N LYS A 63 -6.33 -15.36 -11.20
CA LYS A 63 -4.88 -15.31 -11.00
C LYS A 63 -4.58 -14.74 -9.63
N THR A 64 -3.63 -15.35 -8.93
CA THR A 64 -3.11 -14.87 -7.66
C THR A 64 -1.62 -14.56 -7.79
N THR A 65 -1.17 -13.55 -7.06
CA THR A 65 0.25 -13.28 -6.80
C THR A 65 0.63 -14.04 -5.53
N ALA A 66 1.69 -14.82 -5.58
CA ALA A 66 2.20 -15.53 -4.40
C ALA A 66 2.57 -14.52 -3.31
N VAL A 67 2.10 -14.76 -2.09
CA VAL A 67 2.46 -13.95 -0.92
C VAL A 67 3.67 -14.60 -0.26
N PRO A 68 4.78 -13.88 -0.05
CA PRO A 68 5.98 -14.43 0.57
C PRO A 68 5.70 -14.90 2.00
N THR A 69 6.28 -16.01 2.40
CA THR A 69 6.28 -16.42 3.81
C THR A 69 7.16 -15.47 4.64
N ALA A 70 7.14 -15.60 5.97
CA ALA A 70 8.03 -14.83 6.84
C ALA A 70 9.52 -15.16 6.60
N GLU A 71 9.83 -16.39 6.22
CA GLU A 71 11.19 -16.86 5.94
C GLU A 71 11.73 -16.32 4.60
N GLU A 72 10.84 -16.05 3.66
CA GLU A 72 11.19 -15.55 2.33
C GLU A 72 11.13 -14.01 2.24
N GLU A 73 10.68 -13.29 3.28
CA GLU A 73 10.46 -11.83 3.23
C GLU A 73 11.65 -11.05 2.69
N ASP A 74 12.86 -11.42 3.11
CA ASP A 74 14.10 -10.76 2.72
C ASP A 74 14.41 -10.88 1.23
N ALA A 75 13.85 -11.89 0.54
CA ALA A 75 14.00 -12.06 -0.91
C ALA A 75 12.99 -11.21 -1.71
N TRP A 76 12.03 -10.57 -1.04
CA TRP A 76 10.97 -9.79 -1.67
C TRP A 76 11.01 -8.32 -1.26
N ARG A 77 10.46 -7.48 -2.12
CA ARG A 77 10.27 -6.06 -1.87
C ARG A 77 8.91 -5.62 -2.34
N ILE A 78 8.31 -4.68 -1.61
CA ILE A 78 7.12 -3.97 -2.07
C ILE A 78 7.56 -2.74 -2.85
N VAL A 79 7.14 -2.65 -4.10
CA VAL A 79 7.24 -1.42 -4.88
C VAL A 79 5.90 -0.71 -4.82
N TYR A 80 5.92 0.61 -4.65
CA TYR A 80 4.73 1.44 -4.54
C TYR A 80 4.52 2.28 -5.79
N GLY A 81 3.26 2.49 -6.15
CA GLY A 81 2.83 3.35 -7.23
C GLY A 81 1.83 4.38 -6.74
N VAL A 82 1.95 5.62 -7.20
CA VAL A 82 0.93 6.66 -7.00
C VAL A 82 0.17 6.90 -8.29
N GLN A 83 -1.08 7.35 -8.17
CA GLN A 83 -1.90 7.65 -9.34
C GLN A 83 -1.19 8.63 -10.27
N LYS A 84 -1.19 8.34 -11.58
CA LYS A 84 -0.66 9.29 -12.58
C LYS A 84 -1.47 10.58 -12.57
N ASP A 85 -2.77 10.44 -12.37
CA ASP A 85 -3.77 11.50 -12.33
C ASP A 85 -4.66 11.28 -11.11
N LYS A 86 -4.76 12.30 -10.24
CA LYS A 86 -5.53 12.23 -8.99
C LYS A 86 -7.04 12.17 -9.24
N GLU A 87 -7.50 12.69 -10.37
CA GLU A 87 -8.92 12.73 -10.73
C GLU A 87 -9.33 11.50 -11.54
N ASN A 88 -8.36 10.83 -12.18
CA ASN A 88 -8.62 9.66 -13.01
C ASN A 88 -7.67 8.49 -12.72
N VAL A 89 -8.11 7.63 -11.82
CA VAL A 89 -7.43 6.41 -11.39
C VAL A 89 -7.22 5.38 -12.52
N ARG A 90 -8.01 5.46 -13.60
CA ARG A 90 -7.90 4.57 -14.77
C ARG A 90 -6.73 4.92 -15.68
N LYS A 91 -6.13 6.11 -15.53
CA LYS A 91 -4.86 6.45 -16.21
C LYS A 91 -3.67 5.65 -15.66
N GLY A 92 -3.90 4.85 -14.62
CA GLY A 92 -2.92 3.94 -14.03
C GLY A 92 -2.01 4.63 -13.03
N PHE A 93 -0.99 3.88 -12.61
CA PHE A 93 -0.08 4.27 -11.55
C PHE A 93 1.33 4.49 -12.12
N ARG A 94 2.04 5.48 -11.56
CA ARG A 94 3.48 5.66 -11.77
C ARG A 94 4.21 5.21 -10.53
N GLU A 95 5.39 4.66 -10.70
CA GLU A 95 6.24 4.25 -9.59
C GLU A 95 6.54 5.44 -8.67
N LEU A 96 6.35 5.23 -7.37
CA LEU A 96 6.76 6.16 -6.33
C LEU A 96 8.18 5.81 -5.93
N ARG A 97 9.13 6.67 -6.30
CA ARG A 97 10.52 6.55 -5.85
C ARG A 97 10.61 6.91 -4.37
N ALA A 98 10.65 5.89 -3.52
CA ALA A 98 10.84 6.02 -2.09
C ALA A 98 11.95 5.07 -1.62
N GLU A 99 12.82 5.59 -0.77
CA GLU A 99 13.80 4.80 -0.03
C GLU A 99 13.16 4.27 1.25
N ASP A 100 13.72 3.22 1.82
CA ASP A 100 13.16 2.55 2.99
C ASP A 100 13.13 3.45 4.23
N THR A 101 14.00 4.47 4.27
CA THR A 101 14.09 5.49 5.32
C THR A 101 13.21 6.72 5.07
N ASP A 102 12.68 6.88 3.85
CA ASP A 102 11.76 7.99 3.56
C ASP A 102 10.48 7.85 4.39
N THR A 103 9.94 8.98 4.83
CA THR A 103 8.67 9.00 5.58
C THR A 103 7.49 9.19 4.64
N LEU A 104 6.30 8.73 5.04
CA LEU A 104 5.08 8.95 4.28
C LEU A 104 4.83 10.46 4.04
N ARG A 105 5.09 11.28 5.07
CA ARG A 105 5.01 12.73 4.99
C ARG A 105 6.02 13.31 3.98
N SER A 106 7.26 12.85 3.94
CA SER A 106 8.28 13.39 3.01
C SER A 106 7.95 13.08 1.54
N LYS A 107 7.14 12.04 1.28
CA LYS A 107 6.59 11.74 -0.05
C LYS A 107 5.23 12.40 -0.34
N GLY A 108 4.76 13.27 0.56
CA GLY A 108 3.52 14.02 0.39
C GLY A 108 2.27 13.16 0.42
N LEU A 109 2.32 11.98 1.06
CA LEU A 109 1.15 11.14 1.25
C LEU A 109 0.22 11.75 2.30
N GLN A 110 -1.06 11.82 1.96
CA GLN A 110 -2.13 12.38 2.77
C GLN A 110 -3.14 11.31 3.15
N ASP A 111 -4.11 11.67 3.99
CA ASP A 111 -5.20 10.77 4.34
C ASP A 111 -5.97 10.35 3.09
N LEU A 112 -6.40 9.09 3.06
CA LEU A 112 -7.09 8.45 1.93
C LEU A 112 -6.30 8.43 0.61
N THR A 113 -4.97 8.63 0.66
CA THR A 113 -4.14 8.52 -0.54
C THR A 113 -4.22 7.10 -1.09
N THR A 114 -4.64 6.99 -2.35
CA THR A 114 -4.67 5.71 -3.07
C THR A 114 -3.33 5.44 -3.74
N MET A 115 -2.75 4.31 -3.38
CA MET A 115 -1.50 3.80 -3.89
C MET A 115 -1.72 2.41 -4.48
N ALA A 116 -0.99 2.07 -5.52
CA ALA A 116 -0.83 0.70 -5.96
C ALA A 116 0.41 0.10 -5.28
N PHE A 117 0.45 -1.21 -5.12
CA PHE A 117 1.64 -1.92 -4.69
C PHE A 117 1.85 -3.19 -5.50
N SER A 118 3.10 -3.61 -5.62
CA SER A 118 3.49 -4.85 -6.28
C SER A 118 4.55 -5.57 -5.47
N LEU A 119 4.48 -6.90 -5.44
CA LEU A 119 5.48 -7.76 -4.79
C LEU A 119 6.49 -8.15 -5.86
N VAL A 120 7.75 -7.78 -5.66
CA VAL A 120 8.84 -8.03 -6.61
C VAL A 120 9.93 -8.78 -5.88
N ARG A 121 10.48 -9.84 -6.48
CA ARG A 121 11.66 -10.49 -5.94
C ARG A 121 12.89 -9.62 -6.17
N GLN A 122 13.83 -9.61 -5.23
CA GLN A 122 15.04 -8.80 -5.33
C GLN A 122 15.93 -9.18 -6.53
N ASP A 123 15.86 -10.43 -7.00
CA ASP A 123 16.59 -10.90 -8.19
C ASP A 123 15.93 -10.48 -9.53
N GLU A 124 14.63 -10.18 -9.51
CA GLU A 124 13.83 -9.74 -10.66
C GLU A 124 13.60 -8.23 -10.67
N LEU A 125 14.60 -7.43 -10.25
CA LEU A 125 14.56 -5.97 -10.18
C LEU A 125 14.31 -5.32 -11.57
N GLY A 126 13.05 -5.25 -11.97
CA GLY A 126 12.53 -4.46 -13.08
C GLY A 126 11.73 -3.25 -12.59
N ALA A 127 11.32 -2.38 -13.53
CA ALA A 127 10.41 -1.28 -13.23
C ALA A 127 9.10 -1.82 -12.63
N GLY A 128 8.60 -1.20 -11.56
CA GLY A 128 7.41 -1.69 -10.87
C GLY A 128 6.19 -1.74 -11.79
N HIS A 129 5.66 -2.93 -12.05
CA HIS A 129 4.40 -3.10 -12.76
C HIS A 129 3.23 -3.12 -11.77
N PHE A 130 2.31 -2.17 -11.93
CA PHE A 130 1.14 -2.02 -11.07
C PHE A 130 -0.11 -2.45 -11.83
N GLU A 131 -0.59 -3.66 -11.54
CA GLU A 131 -1.88 -4.13 -11.99
C GLU A 131 -2.93 -3.73 -10.95
N VAL A 132 -3.94 -2.96 -11.34
CA VAL A 132 -5.08 -2.59 -10.48
C VAL A 132 -6.35 -2.74 -11.28
N VAL A 133 -7.25 -3.58 -10.77
CA VAL A 133 -8.54 -3.89 -11.37
C VAL A 133 -9.60 -3.02 -10.70
N PHE A 134 -10.37 -2.31 -11.51
CA PHE A 134 -11.55 -1.59 -11.05
C PHE A 134 -12.79 -2.42 -11.42
N PRO A 135 -13.82 -2.48 -10.55
CA PRO A 135 -15.08 -3.07 -10.94
C PRO A 135 -15.63 -2.29 -12.15
N ASP A 136 -16.07 -3.03 -13.16
CA ASP A 136 -16.88 -2.45 -14.23
C ASP A 136 -18.17 -1.91 -13.60
N GLN A 137 -18.54 -0.69 -13.98
CA GLN A 137 -19.83 -0.12 -13.65
C GLN A 137 -20.79 -0.69 -14.70
N ASP A 138 -21.41 -1.83 -14.42
CA ASP A 138 -22.62 -2.25 -15.12
C ASP A 138 -23.79 -1.35 -14.72
#